data_AF-A0A9P9M9G7-F1
#
_entry.id   AF-A0A9P9M9G7-F1
#
_cell.length_a   1.000
_cell.length_b   1.000
_cell.length_c   1.000
_cell.angle_alpha   90.00
_cell.angle_beta   90.00
_cell.angle_gamma   90.00
#
_symmetry.space_group_name_H-M   'P 1'
#
loop_
_entity.id
_entity.type
_entity.pdbx_description
1 polymer ?
#
loop_
_entity_poly.entity_id
_entity_poly.type
_entity_poly.pdbx_seq_one_letter_code
_entity_poly.pdbx_strand_id
1 'polypeptide(L)'
;MHLRLALSTLLSFYISRGCSHFVLQIPTSLGYDDVNEATAPCDTFNPTDRSGTITNWTVGGYPVSVISTHSSVTWEYRVAKVSSPTVWTSLTPILTQTGTGHFCEPQIPGLGSASWLGVPAVFQVIQHAPDGALYQCAAIVFVAGGPTAKPAGCTNSTGIAAHW
;
A
#
# COMPACT_ATOMS: atom_id res chain seq x y z
N MET A 1 17.79 63.05 -22.59
CA MET A 1 18.41 61.91 -21.88
C MET A 1 17.28 61.02 -21.37
N HIS A 2 16.85 60.02 -22.16
CA HIS A 2 15.76 59.11 -21.78
C HIS A 2 16.36 57.81 -21.25
N LEU A 3 16.32 57.65 -19.92
CA LEU A 3 16.78 56.45 -19.23
C LEU A 3 15.72 55.36 -19.37
N ARG A 4 15.97 54.34 -20.21
CA ARG A 4 15.15 53.12 -20.26
C ARG A 4 15.74 52.11 -19.28
N LEU A 5 15.13 51.96 -18.10
CA LEU A 5 15.39 50.82 -17.22
C LEU A 5 14.78 49.57 -17.86
N ALA A 6 15.63 48.66 -18.33
CA ALA A 6 15.22 47.32 -18.72
C ALA A 6 15.10 46.47 -17.46
N LEU A 7 13.86 46.15 -17.06
CA LEU A 7 13.56 45.30 -15.92
C LEU A 7 13.66 43.83 -16.37
N SER A 8 14.80 43.20 -16.15
CA SER A 8 15.01 41.77 -16.39
C SER A 8 14.31 40.95 -15.30
N THR A 9 13.12 40.42 -15.59
CA THR A 9 12.40 39.48 -14.73
C THR A 9 13.05 38.09 -14.82
N LEU A 10 13.84 37.73 -13.80
CA LEU A 10 14.29 36.35 -13.57
C LEU A 10 13.08 35.52 -13.11
N LEU A 11 12.50 34.75 -14.04
CA LEU A 11 11.40 33.83 -13.76
C LEU A 11 11.96 32.55 -13.11
N SER A 12 12.02 32.52 -11.77
CA SER A 12 12.38 31.32 -11.02
C SER A 12 11.31 30.24 -11.21
N PHE A 13 11.58 29.25 -12.06
CA PHE A 13 10.78 28.03 -12.16
C PHE A 13 10.94 27.21 -10.87
N TYR A 14 9.98 27.35 -9.95
CA TYR A 14 9.80 26.39 -8.86
C TYR A 14 9.30 25.08 -9.48
N ILE A 15 10.21 24.13 -9.71
CA ILE A 15 9.85 22.77 -10.07
C ILE A 15 9.25 22.14 -8.82
N SER A 16 7.92 22.02 -8.74
CA SER A 16 7.30 21.23 -7.69
C SER A 16 7.71 19.77 -7.92
N ARG A 17 8.54 19.21 -7.04
CA ARG A 17 8.75 17.77 -7.00
C ARG A 17 7.46 17.17 -6.45
N GLY A 18 6.57 16.73 -7.33
CA GLY A 18 5.43 15.92 -6.90
C GLY A 18 5.97 14.59 -6.38
N CYS A 19 5.80 14.33 -5.08
CA CYS A 19 6.05 13.00 -4.53
C CYS A 19 5.02 12.04 -5.16
N SER A 20 5.48 10.87 -5.59
CA SER A 20 4.58 9.79 -5.99
C SER A 20 4.18 9.00 -4.75
N HIS A 21 3.01 8.36 -4.79
CA HIS A 21 2.31 7.78 -3.65
C HIS A 21 1.62 6.47 -4.08
N PHE A 22 1.07 5.74 -3.11
CA PHE A 22 0.04 4.75 -3.43
C PHE A 22 -1.22 4.94 -2.60
N VAL A 23 -2.31 4.26 -2.98
CA VAL A 23 -3.54 4.22 -2.19
C VAL A 23 -4.03 2.79 -2.16
N LEU A 24 -4.14 2.20 -0.97
CA LEU A 24 -4.70 0.87 -0.76
C LEU A 24 -6.22 0.90 -1.02
N GLN A 25 -6.65 0.17 -2.04
CA GLN A 25 -8.07 0.06 -2.42
C GLN A 25 -8.74 -1.18 -1.81
N ILE A 26 -8.01 -2.30 -1.82
CA ILE A 26 -8.47 -3.59 -1.30
C ILE A 26 -7.31 -4.22 -0.53
N PRO A 27 -7.51 -4.66 0.73
CA PRO A 27 -8.69 -4.45 1.58
C PRO A 27 -8.92 -2.96 1.94
N THR A 28 -10.02 -2.66 2.64
CA THR A 28 -10.27 -1.32 3.18
C THR A 28 -9.13 -0.90 4.11
N SER A 29 -8.50 0.24 3.82
CA SER A 29 -7.43 0.81 4.65
C SER A 29 -7.93 1.31 6.00
N LEU A 30 -7.04 1.33 7.00
CA LEU A 30 -7.25 2.05 8.27
C LEU A 30 -7.34 3.57 8.07
N GLY A 31 -6.81 4.06 6.94
CA GLY A 31 -6.81 5.46 6.55
C GLY A 31 -5.79 5.73 5.45
N TYR A 32 -5.74 6.98 5.00
CA TYR A 32 -4.74 7.47 4.06
C TYR A 32 -4.52 8.96 4.31
N ASP A 33 -3.27 9.35 4.46
CA ASP A 33 -2.75 10.71 4.62
C ASP A 33 -1.55 10.85 3.68
N ASP A 34 -1.76 11.59 2.59
CA ASP A 34 -0.75 11.75 1.54
C ASP A 34 0.54 12.41 2.04
N VAL A 35 0.46 13.24 3.07
CA VAL A 35 1.64 13.90 3.65
C VAL A 35 2.47 12.93 4.49
N ASN A 36 1.80 12.01 5.18
CA ASN A 36 2.43 11.16 6.16
C ASN A 36 2.69 9.74 5.67
N GLU A 37 2.42 9.43 4.40
CA GLU A 37 2.49 8.06 3.86
C GLU A 37 3.87 7.39 4.04
N ALA A 38 4.93 8.20 4.11
CA ALA A 38 6.29 7.74 4.43
C ALA A 38 6.53 7.39 5.91
N THR A 39 5.54 7.55 6.78
CA THR A 39 5.63 7.32 8.23
C THR A 39 5.17 5.93 8.59
N ALA A 40 6.12 5.08 8.98
CA ALA A 40 5.83 3.72 9.41
C ALA A 40 5.04 3.68 10.76
N PRO A 41 4.27 2.62 11.01
CA PRO A 41 3.99 1.51 10.10
C PRO A 41 2.76 1.73 9.22
N CYS A 42 1.91 2.71 9.50
CA CYS A 42 0.59 2.78 8.86
C CYS A 42 0.22 4.21 8.54
N ASP A 43 1.17 5.03 8.08
CA ASP A 43 0.89 6.41 7.69
C ASP A 43 0.23 7.20 8.85
N THR A 44 0.87 7.11 10.03
CA THR A 44 0.40 7.66 11.33
C THR A 44 -0.91 7.06 11.89
N PHE A 45 -1.68 6.28 11.12
CA PHE A 45 -2.88 5.61 11.63
C PHE A 45 -2.52 4.52 12.64
N ASN A 46 -3.40 4.32 13.64
CA ASN A 46 -3.16 3.34 14.70
C ASN A 46 -3.29 1.90 14.15
N PRO A 47 -2.21 1.09 14.09
CA PRO A 47 -2.26 -0.28 13.56
C PRO A 47 -3.22 -1.21 14.32
N THR A 48 -3.53 -0.86 15.56
CA THR A 48 -4.42 -1.64 16.45
C THR A 48 -5.88 -1.23 16.38
N ASP A 49 -6.23 -0.20 15.60
CA ASP A 49 -7.61 0.26 15.49
C ASP A 49 -8.50 -0.78 14.82
N ARG A 50 -9.62 -1.10 15.45
CA ARG A 50 -10.62 -2.08 14.99
C ARG A 50 -12.04 -1.50 14.98
N SER A 51 -12.17 -0.17 14.98
CA SER A 51 -13.45 0.54 14.92
C SER A 51 -14.07 0.54 13.52
N GLY A 52 -13.25 0.39 12.47
CA GLY A 52 -13.66 0.30 11.08
C GLY A 52 -13.92 -1.13 10.57
N THR A 53 -13.90 -1.29 9.25
CA THR A 53 -14.09 -2.58 8.58
C THR A 53 -12.93 -3.55 8.89
N ILE A 54 -13.26 -4.72 9.41
CA ILE A 54 -12.32 -5.83 9.59
C ILE A 54 -12.49 -6.80 8.43
N THR A 55 -11.43 -7.02 7.66
CA THR A 55 -11.46 -7.95 6.53
C THR A 55 -11.25 -9.38 6.99
N ASN A 56 -12.17 -10.28 6.60
CA ASN A 56 -11.95 -11.73 6.74
C ASN A 56 -10.99 -12.19 5.64
N TRP A 57 -9.75 -12.49 6.03
CA TRP A 57 -8.71 -12.93 5.11
C TRP A 57 -8.64 -14.45 5.07
N THR A 58 -9.08 -15.05 3.96
CA THR A 58 -9.08 -16.51 3.84
C THR A 58 -7.66 -17.08 3.73
N VAL A 59 -7.40 -18.24 4.34
CA VAL A 59 -6.09 -18.93 4.24
C VAL A 59 -5.68 -19.18 2.78
N GLY A 60 -6.63 -19.56 1.92
CA GLY A 60 -6.37 -19.74 0.48
C GLY A 60 -6.00 -18.46 -0.27
N GLY A 61 -6.07 -17.30 0.40
CA GLY A 61 -5.58 -16.02 -0.08
C GLY A 61 -6.67 -14.99 -0.33
N TYR A 62 -6.27 -13.73 -0.38
CA TYR A 62 -7.13 -12.57 -0.52
C TYR A 62 -6.54 -11.58 -1.54
N PRO A 63 -7.38 -10.92 -2.35
CA PRO A 63 -6.91 -9.93 -3.33
C PRO A 63 -6.41 -8.66 -2.66
N VAL A 64 -5.31 -8.11 -3.15
CA VAL A 64 -4.79 -6.79 -2.76
C VAL A 64 -4.77 -5.90 -3.99
N SER A 65 -5.40 -4.73 -3.88
CA SER A 65 -5.44 -3.73 -4.96
C SER A 65 -4.99 -2.39 -4.46
N VAL A 66 -4.15 -1.73 -5.25
CA VAL A 66 -3.58 -0.42 -4.98
C VAL A 66 -3.68 0.46 -6.22
N ILE A 67 -3.62 1.77 -6.05
CA ILE A 67 -3.30 2.72 -7.11
C ILE A 67 -1.89 3.21 -6.82
N SER A 68 -0.93 3.05 -7.72
CA SER A 68 0.45 3.53 -7.57
C SER A 68 0.79 4.57 -8.63
N THR A 69 1.45 5.66 -8.24
CA THR A 69 1.94 6.68 -9.18
C THR A 69 3.43 6.56 -9.50
N HIS A 70 4.14 5.62 -8.87
CA HIS A 70 5.51 5.27 -9.23
C HIS A 70 5.56 4.25 -10.37
N SER A 71 6.46 4.47 -11.33
CA SER A 71 6.57 3.62 -12.52
C SER A 71 7.37 2.32 -12.32
N SER A 72 8.08 2.20 -11.20
CA SER A 72 8.86 1.01 -10.84
C SER A 72 8.99 0.94 -9.32
N VAL A 73 8.43 -0.10 -8.73
CA VAL A 73 8.42 -0.31 -7.27
C VAL A 73 8.57 -1.78 -6.94
N THR A 74 8.80 -2.05 -5.66
CA THR A 74 8.55 -3.38 -5.10
C THR A 74 7.53 -3.33 -3.97
N TRP A 75 6.81 -4.43 -3.79
CA TRP A 75 5.74 -4.57 -2.80
C TRP A 75 6.11 -5.60 -1.75
N GLU A 76 5.94 -5.22 -0.49
CA GLU A 76 6.05 -6.10 0.66
C GLU A 76 4.69 -6.22 1.34
N TYR A 77 4.27 -7.47 1.57
CA TYR A 77 3.00 -7.80 2.22
C TYR A 77 3.30 -8.54 3.52
N ARG A 78 2.92 -7.94 4.65
CA ARG A 78 3.20 -8.53 5.96
C ARG A 78 2.10 -8.27 6.96
N VAL A 79 2.13 -9.04 8.04
CA VAL A 79 1.14 -8.98 9.11
C VAL A 79 1.78 -8.94 10.48
N ALA A 80 1.12 -8.28 11.43
CA ALA A 80 1.45 -8.37 12.84
C ALA A 80 0.15 -8.62 13.63
N LYS A 81 0.25 -9.31 14.76
CA LYS A 81 -0.89 -9.49 15.66
C LYS A 81 -1.18 -8.17 16.36
N VAL A 82 -2.46 -7.88 16.63
CA VAL A 82 -2.83 -6.69 17.43
C VAL A 82 -2.18 -6.71 18.81
N SER A 83 -2.02 -7.89 19.41
CA SER A 83 -1.35 -8.07 20.70
C SER A 83 0.16 -7.80 20.65
N SER A 84 0.76 -7.72 19.45
CA SER A 84 2.20 -7.55 19.23
C SER A 84 2.45 -6.82 17.90
N PRO A 85 2.00 -5.55 17.77
CA PRO A 85 1.88 -4.86 16.48
C PRO A 85 3.23 -4.42 15.88
N THR A 86 4.34 -4.77 16.51
CA THR A 86 5.71 -4.53 16.06
C THR A 86 6.42 -5.82 15.61
N VAL A 87 5.78 -6.98 15.78
CA VAL A 87 6.32 -8.29 15.42
C VAL A 87 5.70 -8.73 14.10
N TRP A 88 6.43 -8.52 13.01
CA TRP A 88 5.95 -8.72 11.65
C TRP A 88 6.26 -10.11 11.10
N THR A 89 5.36 -10.63 10.27
CA THR A 89 5.51 -11.87 9.50
C THR A 89 5.16 -11.58 8.05
N SER A 90 6.09 -11.82 7.12
CA SER A 90 5.85 -11.67 5.69
C SER A 90 4.89 -12.76 5.19
N LEU A 91 3.95 -12.39 4.31
CA LEU A 91 3.02 -13.32 3.68
C LEU A 91 3.57 -13.92 2.38
N THR A 92 4.45 -13.18 1.71
CA THR A 92 5.01 -13.54 0.40
C THR A 92 6.48 -13.10 0.29
N PRO A 93 7.20 -13.55 -0.74
CA PRO A 93 8.39 -12.84 -1.24
C PRO A 93 8.07 -11.39 -1.64
N ILE A 94 9.09 -10.63 -2.01
CA ILE A 94 8.92 -9.28 -2.55
C ILE A 94 8.43 -9.38 -3.99
N LEU A 95 7.36 -8.65 -4.33
CA LEU A 95 6.85 -8.56 -5.69
C LEU A 95 7.40 -7.31 -6.37
N THR A 96 7.92 -7.41 -7.58
CA THR A 96 8.33 -6.25 -8.37
C THR A 96 7.21 -5.84 -9.33
N GLN A 97 6.94 -4.53 -9.45
CA GLN A 97 5.97 -3.95 -10.37
C GLN A 97 6.65 -2.89 -11.26
N THR A 98 6.31 -2.88 -12.55
CA THR A 98 6.53 -1.74 -13.46
C THR A 98 5.20 -1.20 -14.00
N GLY A 99 5.21 0.06 -14.42
CA GLY A 99 4.01 0.80 -14.84
C GLY A 99 3.32 1.52 -13.67
N THR A 100 2.41 2.44 -14.00
CA THR A 100 1.62 3.24 -13.04
C THR A 100 0.13 2.96 -13.18
N GLY A 101 -0.63 3.22 -12.12
CA GLY A 101 -2.09 3.09 -12.08
C GLY A 101 -2.58 2.00 -11.14
N HIS A 102 -3.71 1.39 -11.47
CA HIS A 102 -4.31 0.33 -10.68
C HIS A 102 -3.48 -0.94 -10.80
N PHE A 103 -2.99 -1.44 -9.69
CA PHE A 103 -2.35 -2.74 -9.61
C PHE A 103 -3.17 -3.66 -8.70
N CYS A 104 -3.30 -4.93 -9.08
CA CYS A 104 -4.03 -5.96 -8.37
C CYS A 104 -3.17 -7.23 -8.31
N GLU A 105 -2.83 -7.64 -7.10
CA GLU A 105 -2.34 -8.99 -6.81
C GLU A 105 -3.54 -9.83 -6.34
N PRO A 106 -4.03 -10.78 -7.16
CA PRO A 106 -5.32 -11.42 -6.92
C PRO A 106 -5.37 -12.33 -5.70
N GLN A 107 -4.23 -12.82 -5.18
CA GLN A 107 -4.26 -13.89 -4.18
C GLN A 107 -3.04 -13.90 -3.24
N ILE A 108 -2.93 -12.89 -2.37
CA ILE A 108 -1.94 -12.93 -1.28
C ILE A 108 -2.37 -13.98 -0.25
N PRO A 109 -1.56 -15.01 0.06
CA PRO A 109 -1.93 -16.12 0.94
C PRO A 109 -2.19 -15.67 2.37
N GLY A 110 -3.07 -16.40 3.07
CA GLY A 110 -3.31 -16.20 4.50
C GLY A 110 -2.54 -17.18 5.38
N LEU A 111 -2.46 -16.89 6.69
CA LEU A 111 -1.80 -17.76 7.66
C LEU A 111 -2.81 -18.70 8.33
N GLY A 112 -2.63 -20.01 8.15
CA GLY A 112 -3.58 -21.04 8.58
C GLY A 112 -3.24 -21.77 9.89
N SER A 113 -2.17 -21.40 10.60
CA SER A 113 -1.86 -22.03 11.88
C SER A 113 -2.86 -21.63 12.97
N ALA A 114 -3.01 -22.46 14.00
CA ALA A 114 -3.87 -22.19 15.15
C ALA A 114 -3.48 -20.89 15.89
N SER A 115 -2.25 -20.41 15.74
CA SER A 115 -1.77 -19.15 16.32
C SER A 115 -2.18 -17.90 15.55
N TRP A 116 -2.82 -18.03 14.37
CA TRP A 116 -3.24 -16.93 13.49
C TRP A 116 -4.75 -16.95 13.18
N LEU A 117 -5.36 -18.12 13.03
CA LEU A 117 -6.79 -18.23 12.75
C LEU A 117 -7.64 -17.58 13.85
N GLY A 118 -8.57 -16.70 13.46
CA GLY A 118 -9.44 -15.97 14.39
C GLY A 118 -8.74 -14.91 15.24
N VAL A 119 -7.41 -14.74 15.09
CA VAL A 119 -6.64 -13.75 15.86
C VAL A 119 -6.65 -12.42 15.09
N PRO A 120 -7.05 -11.29 15.74
CA PRO A 120 -6.97 -9.97 15.11
C PRO A 120 -5.53 -9.63 14.71
N ALA A 121 -5.35 -9.21 13.46
CA ALA A 121 -4.07 -8.86 12.90
C ALA A 121 -4.16 -7.57 12.09
N VAL A 122 -3.06 -6.85 11.99
CA VAL A 122 -2.90 -5.73 11.07
C VAL A 122 -2.16 -6.24 9.85
N PHE A 123 -2.72 -5.99 8.68
CA PHE A 123 -2.07 -6.18 7.40
C PHE A 123 -1.39 -4.88 7.01
N GLN A 124 -0.14 -4.95 6.58
CA GLN A 124 0.63 -3.81 6.08
C GLN A 124 1.06 -4.08 4.64
N VAL A 125 0.83 -3.09 3.78
CA VAL A 125 1.40 -3.00 2.45
C VAL A 125 2.50 -1.96 2.50
N ILE A 126 3.67 -2.32 1.96
CA ILE A 126 4.78 -1.39 1.81
C ILE A 126 5.11 -1.30 0.33
N GLN A 127 5.14 -0.09 -0.18
CA GLN A 127 5.72 0.22 -1.47
C GLN A 127 7.14 0.70 -1.25
N HIS A 128 8.13 0.00 -1.81
CA HIS A 128 9.51 0.47 -1.87
C HIS A 128 9.74 1.12 -3.22
N ALA A 129 9.97 2.42 -3.22
CA ALA A 129 10.12 3.27 -4.39
C ALA A 129 11.47 4.02 -4.39
N PRO A 130 11.89 4.62 -5.52
CA PRO A 130 13.18 5.35 -5.60
C PRO A 130 13.32 6.53 -4.62
N ASP A 131 12.21 7.11 -4.17
CA ASP A 131 12.13 8.24 -3.25
C ASP A 131 11.86 7.82 -1.79
N GLY A 132 11.71 6.53 -1.50
CA GLY A 132 11.55 5.99 -0.15
C GLY A 132 10.56 4.85 -0.06
N ALA A 133 10.27 4.44 1.18
CA ALA A 133 9.24 3.46 1.48
C ALA A 133 7.97 4.17 1.96
N LEU A 134 6.83 3.71 1.47
CA LEU A 134 5.50 4.22 1.79
C LEU A 134 4.67 3.09 2.40
N TYR A 135 3.77 3.43 3.33
CA TYR A 135 3.12 2.44 4.18
C TYR A 135 1.62 2.67 4.30
N GLN A 136 0.82 1.62 4.09
CA GLN A 136 -0.60 1.63 4.44
C GLN A 136 -0.99 0.32 5.09
N CYS A 137 -2.06 0.34 5.88
CA CYS A 137 -2.49 -0.79 6.69
C CYS A 137 -3.98 -1.05 6.60
N ALA A 138 -4.38 -2.29 6.88
CA ALA A 138 -5.77 -2.70 7.01
C ALA A 138 -5.99 -3.59 8.23
N ALA A 139 -7.18 -3.50 8.82
CA ALA A 139 -7.62 -4.42 9.87
C ALA A 139 -8.07 -5.75 9.25
N ILE A 140 -7.51 -6.87 9.71
CA ILE A 140 -7.85 -8.20 9.21
C ILE A 140 -8.04 -9.21 10.34
N VAL A 141 -8.68 -10.33 10.00
CA VAL A 141 -8.66 -11.58 10.76
C VAL A 141 -8.53 -12.75 9.79
N PHE A 142 -7.62 -13.69 10.06
CA PHE A 142 -7.50 -14.87 9.21
C PHE A 142 -8.65 -15.85 9.48
N VAL A 143 -9.27 -16.36 8.41
CA VAL A 143 -10.34 -17.36 8.46
C VAL A 143 -9.98 -18.57 7.60
N ALA A 144 -10.42 -19.75 8.01
CA ALA A 144 -10.26 -20.95 7.20
C ALA A 144 -11.05 -20.84 5.88
N GLY A 145 -10.56 -21.50 4.82
CA GLY A 145 -11.24 -21.53 3.53
C GLY A 145 -10.28 -21.44 2.34
N GLY A 146 -10.85 -21.63 1.15
CA GLY A 146 -10.15 -21.45 -0.13
C GLY A 146 -9.92 -19.98 -0.49
N PRO A 147 -9.35 -19.70 -1.67
CA PRO A 147 -9.12 -18.33 -2.12
C PRO A 147 -10.40 -17.51 -2.17
N THR A 148 -10.33 -16.28 -1.67
CA THR A 148 -11.43 -15.32 -1.85
C THR A 148 -11.57 -14.99 -3.34
N ALA A 149 -12.81 -14.98 -3.84
CA ALA A 149 -13.08 -14.63 -5.22
C ALA A 149 -12.61 -13.20 -5.50
N LYS A 150 -11.79 -13.03 -6.54
CA LYS A 150 -11.28 -11.73 -6.97
C LYS A 150 -12.44 -10.81 -7.37
N PRO A 151 -12.62 -9.63 -6.73
CA PRO A 151 -13.62 -8.66 -7.14
C PRO A 151 -13.41 -8.17 -8.57
N ALA A 152 -14.49 -7.73 -9.22
CA ALA A 152 -14.44 -7.16 -10.56
C ALA A 152 -13.50 -5.94 -10.66
N GLY A 153 -13.41 -5.14 -9.59
CA GLY A 153 -12.54 -3.96 -9.51
C GLY A 153 -11.05 -4.24 -9.25
N CYS A 154 -10.66 -5.48 -8.96
CA CYS A 154 -9.24 -5.84 -8.81
C CYS A 154 -8.69 -6.15 -10.21
N THR A 155 -8.19 -5.11 -10.89
CA THR A 155 -7.68 -5.17 -12.28
C THR A 155 -6.42 -4.34 -12.42
N ASN A 156 -5.59 -4.68 -13.40
CA ASN A 156 -4.40 -3.91 -13.72
C ASN A 156 -4.71 -2.86 -14.79
N SER A 157 -4.20 -1.63 -14.61
CA SER A 157 -4.11 -0.65 -15.70
C SER A 157 -3.24 -1.18 -16.85
N THR A 158 -3.49 -0.67 -18.06
CA THR A 158 -2.68 -0.98 -19.24
C THR A 158 -1.20 -0.64 -19.00
N GLY A 159 -0.29 -1.54 -19.40
CA GLY A 159 1.15 -1.31 -19.30
C GLY A 159 1.76 -1.68 -17.95
N ILE A 160 0.97 -2.21 -17.00
CA ILE A 160 1.49 -2.76 -15.76
C ILE A 160 2.00 -4.19 -15.99
N ALA A 161 3.19 -4.47 -15.45
CA ALA A 161 3.75 -5.81 -15.36
C ALA A 161 4.24 -6.07 -13.93
N ALA A 162 4.10 -7.30 -13.45
CA ALA A 162 4.58 -7.70 -12.13
C ALA A 162 5.21 -9.09 -12.15
N HIS A 163 6.20 -9.31 -11.30
CA HIS A 163 6.88 -10.60 -11.15
C HIS A 163 7.36 -10.81 -9.71
N TRP A 164 7.33 -12.08 -9.29
CA TRP A 164 7.83 -12.55 -8.00
C TRP A 164 9.31 -12.92 -8.06
#